data_AF-A0AAD7AAN6-F1
#
_entry.id   AF-A0AAD7AAN6-F1
#
_cell.length_a   1.000
_cell.length_b   1.000
_cell.length_c   1.000
_cell.angle_alpha   90.00
_cell.angle_beta   90.00
_cell.angle_gamma   90.00
#
_symmetry.space_group_name_H-M   'P 1'
#
loop_
_entity.id
_entity.type
_entity.pdbx_description
1 polymer ?
#
loop_
_entity_poly.entity_id
_entity_poly.type
_entity_poly.pdbx_seq_one_letter_code
_entity_poly.pdbx_strand_id
1 'polypeptide(L)'
;EEYARLMPSGGHTIHLAAGDNRQSQEFTVTLFHQLKCLQIYHQEYLKKPRSTPTPLLRHCLNYLRQSVLCHADTRLESIKNAQVQSSKEYETVCRDWTQVYDAAERNYAVY
;
A
#
# COMPACT_ATOMS: atom_id res chain seq x y z
N GLU A 1 -8.18 7.73 -13.11
CA GLU A 1 -9.43 7.63 -12.32
C GLU A 1 -9.49 6.34 -11.51
N GLU A 2 -9.09 5.19 -12.07
CA GLU A 2 -9.12 3.87 -11.40
C GLU A 2 -8.48 3.84 -10.00
N TYR A 3 -7.22 4.27 -9.86
CA TYR A 3 -6.51 4.26 -8.57
C TYR A 3 -7.08 5.23 -7.52
N ALA A 4 -7.78 6.28 -7.94
CA ALA A 4 -8.39 7.21 -6.99
C ALA A 4 -9.58 6.55 -6.26
N ARG A 5 -10.25 5.58 -6.89
CA ARG A 5 -11.33 4.80 -6.28
C ARG A 5 -10.85 3.77 -5.25
N LEU A 6 -9.54 3.55 -5.16
CA LEU A 6 -8.94 2.64 -4.18
C LEU A 6 -8.60 3.33 -2.84
N MET A 7 -8.81 4.66 -2.75
CA MET A 7 -8.50 5.45 -1.57
C MET A 7 -9.78 5.83 -0.81
N PRO A 8 -9.73 5.93 0.53
CA PRO A 8 -10.76 6.64 1.27
C PRO A 8 -10.78 8.13 0.94
N SER A 9 -11.83 8.84 1.36
CA SER A 9 -12.04 10.27 1.10
C SER A 9 -10.88 11.15 1.58
N GLY A 10 -10.28 10.80 2.72
CA GLY A 10 -9.08 11.46 3.28
C GLY A 10 -7.76 11.08 2.57
N GLY A 11 -7.79 10.26 1.53
CA GLY A 11 -6.60 9.83 0.82
C GLY A 11 -5.83 8.72 1.55
N HIS A 12 -4.58 8.96 1.92
CA HIS A 12 -3.74 7.93 2.56
C HIS A 12 -3.25 8.32 3.96
N THR A 13 -3.75 9.44 4.47
CA THR A 13 -3.39 10.00 5.77
C THR A 13 -4.54 9.88 6.76
N ILE A 14 -4.20 9.86 8.04
CA ILE A 14 -5.11 9.95 9.18
C ILE A 14 -4.51 10.89 10.22
N HIS A 15 -5.36 11.44 11.07
CA HIS A 15 -4.97 12.30 12.19
C HIS A 15 -5.22 11.61 13.52
N LEU A 16 -4.22 11.58 14.40
CA LEU A 16 -4.35 11.05 15.77
C LEU A 16 -4.07 12.16 16.77
N ALA A 17 -4.85 12.25 17.83
CA ALA A 17 -4.60 13.21 18.92
C ALA A 17 -3.27 12.90 19.62
N ALA A 18 -2.35 13.86 19.69
CA ALA A 18 -1.04 13.70 20.28
C ALA A 18 -1.06 14.10 21.78
N GLY A 19 -1.39 13.14 22.66
CA GLY A 19 -1.31 13.32 24.12
C GLY A 19 -2.24 14.41 24.69
N ASP A 20 -1.91 14.90 25.89
CA ASP A 20 -2.72 15.87 26.66
C ASP A 20 -2.86 17.26 26.00
N ASN A 21 -1.98 17.59 25.05
CA ASN A 21 -2.07 18.82 24.28
C ASN A 21 -2.82 18.52 22.98
N ARG A 22 -4.00 19.13 22.81
CA ARG A 22 -5.01 18.98 21.74
C ARG A 22 -4.55 19.11 20.26
N GLN A 23 -3.27 18.94 19.95
CA GLN A 23 -2.77 18.93 18.58
C GLN A 23 -2.87 17.53 17.99
N SER A 24 -3.45 17.44 16.79
CA SER A 24 -3.48 16.21 16.01
C SER A 24 -2.20 16.07 15.19
N GLN A 25 -1.60 14.89 15.22
CA GLN A 25 -0.48 14.53 14.36
C GLN A 25 -0.97 13.69 13.17
N GLU A 26 -0.42 13.99 11.99
CA GLU A 26 -0.72 13.25 10.75
C GLU A 26 0.16 11.99 10.63
N PHE A 27 -0.46 10.90 10.19
CA PHE A 27 0.18 9.62 9.91
C PHE A 27 -0.33 9.07 8.58
N THR A 28 0.42 8.16 7.96
CA THR A 28 -0.05 7.41 6.79
C THR A 28 -0.42 5.99 7.15
N VAL A 29 -1.55 5.50 6.65
CA VAL A 29 -1.92 4.10 6.82
C VAL A 29 -1.16 3.26 5.81
N THR A 30 -0.45 2.22 6.27
CA THR A 30 0.40 1.36 5.42
C THR A 30 -0.28 0.90 4.14
N LEU A 31 -1.52 0.39 4.24
CA LEU A 31 -2.31 -0.06 3.08
C LEU A 31 -2.46 1.06 2.02
N PHE A 32 -2.93 2.23 2.43
CA PHE A 32 -3.20 3.34 1.50
C PHE A 32 -1.91 3.97 0.99
N HIS A 33 -0.84 4.00 1.79
CA HIS A 33 0.46 4.49 1.33
C HIS A 33 1.04 3.56 0.24
N GLN A 34 0.94 2.24 0.40
CA GLN A 34 1.32 1.28 -0.64
C GLN A 34 0.52 1.49 -1.93
N LEU A 35 -0.80 1.64 -1.85
CA LEU A 35 -1.66 1.94 -3.01
C LEU A 35 -1.30 3.28 -3.66
N LYS A 36 -0.92 4.29 -2.87
CA LYS A 36 -0.52 5.60 -3.37
C LYS A 36 0.80 5.51 -4.14
N CYS A 37 1.76 4.77 -3.62
CA CYS A 37 3.01 4.49 -4.33
C CYS A 37 2.79 3.74 -5.64
N LEU A 38 1.86 2.76 -5.67
CA LEU A 38 1.48 2.06 -6.90
C LEU A 38 0.83 2.98 -7.93
N GLN A 39 -0.06 3.89 -7.50
CA GLN A 39 -0.64 4.91 -8.37
C GLN A 39 0.47 5.79 -9.00
N ILE A 40 1.43 6.26 -8.21
CA ILE A 40 2.55 7.08 -8.68
C ILE A 40 3.40 6.30 -9.68
N TYR A 41 3.72 5.05 -9.39
CA TYR A 41 4.45 4.18 -10.31
C TYR A 41 3.70 4.03 -11.65
N HIS A 42 2.41 3.71 -11.62
CA HIS A 42 1.60 3.56 -12.82
C HIS A 42 1.57 4.86 -13.65
N GLN A 43 1.39 6.01 -13.00
CA GLN A 43 1.43 7.31 -13.66
C GLN A 43 2.78 7.62 -14.30
N GLU A 44 3.89 7.27 -13.66
CA GLU A 44 5.23 7.46 -14.23
C GLU A 44 5.51 6.45 -15.35
N TYR A 45 5.01 5.22 -15.25
CA TYR A 45 5.18 4.17 -16.26
C TYR A 45 4.52 4.52 -17.60
N LEU A 46 3.37 5.21 -17.57
CA LEU A 46 2.66 5.67 -18.78
C LEU A 46 3.31 6.89 -19.46
N LYS A 47 4.28 7.55 -18.80
CA LYS A 47 4.99 8.71 -19.38
C LYS A 47 6.14 8.23 -20.26
N LYS A 48 6.65 9.15 -21.10
CA LYS A 48 7.88 8.88 -21.87
C LYS A 48 9.02 8.50 -20.91
N PRO A 49 9.81 7.45 -21.22
CA PRO A 49 10.91 7.03 -20.37
C PRO A 49 11.86 8.19 -20.09
N ARG A 50 12.20 8.37 -18.81
CA ARG A 50 13.23 9.30 -18.36
C ARG A 50 14.53 8.53 -18.16
N SER A 51 15.66 9.17 -18.47
CA SER A 51 16.99 8.59 -18.16
C SER A 51 17.21 8.43 -16.65
N THR A 52 16.58 9.28 -15.84
CA THR A 52 16.66 9.23 -14.38
C THR A 52 15.28 9.24 -13.72
N PRO A 53 15.01 8.33 -12.77
CA PRO A 53 13.78 8.36 -11.98
C PRO A 53 13.69 9.63 -11.11
N THR A 54 12.47 10.16 -10.95
CA THR A 54 12.23 11.27 -10.02
C THR A 54 12.51 10.82 -8.57
N PRO A 55 12.87 11.75 -7.66
CA PRO A 55 13.06 11.41 -6.25
C PRO A 55 11.84 10.73 -5.63
N LEU A 56 10.62 11.19 -5.98
CA LEU A 56 9.37 10.60 -5.51
C LEU A 56 9.19 9.17 -6.03
N LEU A 57 9.43 8.91 -7.31
CA LEU A 57 9.34 7.56 -7.88
C LEU A 57 10.34 6.61 -7.21
N ARG A 58 11.58 7.09 -6.98
CA ARG A 58 12.61 6.33 -6.26
C ARG A 58 12.19 5.98 -4.83
N HIS A 59 11.64 6.95 -4.11
CA HIS A 59 11.08 6.75 -2.78
C HIS A 59 9.97 5.68 -2.81
N CYS A 60 8.98 5.81 -3.71
CA CYS A 60 7.86 4.88 -3.83
C CYS A 60 8.32 3.46 -4.15
N LEU A 61 9.24 3.29 -5.11
CA LEU A 61 9.79 1.98 -5.46
C LEU A 61 10.58 1.35 -4.32
N ASN A 62 11.37 2.15 -3.59
CA ASN A 62 12.08 1.66 -2.41
C ASN A 62 11.13 1.27 -1.28
N TYR A 63 10.06 2.01 -1.07
CA TYR A 63 9.04 1.69 -0.06
C TYR A 63 8.29 0.39 -0.40
N LEU A 64 7.86 0.23 -1.65
CA LEU A 64 7.22 -1.00 -2.14
C LEU A 64 8.16 -2.20 -2.05
N ARG A 65 9.43 -2.05 -2.46
CA ARG A 65 10.45 -3.09 -2.35
C ARG A 65 10.62 -3.55 -0.89
N GLN A 66 10.76 -2.60 0.04
CA GLN A 66 10.91 -2.91 1.46
C GLN A 66 9.66 -3.60 2.03
N SER A 67 8.46 -3.15 1.65
CA SER A 67 7.20 -3.76 2.07
C SER A 67 7.07 -5.21 1.60
N VAL A 68 7.37 -5.47 0.32
CA VAL A 68 7.33 -6.83 -0.25
C VAL A 68 8.35 -7.75 0.43
N LEU A 69 9.57 -7.26 0.68
CA LEU A 69 10.60 -8.06 1.36
C LEU A 69 10.26 -8.34 2.83
N CYS A 70 9.57 -7.43 3.51
CA CYS A 70 9.16 -7.61 4.91
C CYS A 70 8.08 -8.70 5.07
N HIS A 71 7.20 -8.82 4.08
CA HIS A 71 6.15 -9.85 4.04
C HIS A 71 6.46 -10.99 3.07
N ALA A 72 7.72 -11.13 2.64
CA ALA A 72 8.10 -12.16 1.70
C ALA A 72 7.91 -13.54 2.34
N ASP A 73 7.20 -14.41 1.64
CA ASP A 73 7.13 -15.80 2.02
C ASP A 73 8.46 -16.48 1.69
N THR A 74 9.10 -17.08 2.69
CA THR A 74 10.37 -17.80 2.55
C THR A 74 10.18 -19.29 2.29
N ARG A 75 8.94 -19.76 2.21
CA ARG A 75 8.65 -21.16 1.92
C ARG A 75 8.97 -21.49 0.47
N LEU A 76 9.44 -22.72 0.27
CA LEU A 76 9.72 -23.25 -1.05
C LEU A 76 8.40 -23.53 -1.78
N GLU A 77 8.31 -23.14 -3.06
CA GLU A 77 7.19 -23.51 -3.90
C GLU A 77 7.21 -25.03 -4.16
N SER A 78 6.14 -25.72 -3.80
CA SER A 78 6.00 -27.14 -4.11
C SER A 78 5.60 -27.32 -5.58
N ILE A 79 6.33 -28.18 -6.28
CA ILE A 79 6.12 -28.51 -7.69
C ILE A 79 5.25 -29.76 -7.77
N LYS A 80 4.01 -29.64 -8.28
CA LYS A 80 3.11 -30.80 -8.43
C LYS A 80 3.54 -31.73 -9.57
N ASN A 81 4.13 -31.20 -10.63
CA ASN A 81 4.67 -31.95 -11.77
C ASN A 81 5.67 -31.09 -12.57
N ALA A 82 6.43 -31.72 -13.48
CA ALA A 82 7.42 -31.06 -14.33
C ALA A 82 6.85 -30.00 -15.31
N GLN A 83 5.53 -29.75 -15.28
CA GLN A 83 4.82 -28.79 -16.13
C GLN A 83 4.53 -27.46 -15.40
N VAL A 84 5.30 -27.14 -14.36
CA VAL A 84 5.26 -25.82 -13.67
C VAL A 84 3.88 -25.53 -13.04
N GLN A 85 3.22 -26.55 -12.48
CA GLN A 85 2.06 -26.32 -11.61
C GLN A 85 2.53 -26.21 -10.16
N SER A 86 2.57 -25.00 -9.61
CA SER A 86 2.83 -24.77 -8.19
C SER A 86 1.54 -24.99 -7.37
N SER A 87 1.67 -25.61 -6.20
CA SER A 87 0.59 -25.63 -5.21
C SER A 87 0.61 -24.35 -4.37
N LYS A 88 -0.48 -23.56 -4.39
CA LYS A 88 -0.66 -22.45 -3.45
C LYS A 88 -1.25 -22.99 -2.15
N GLU A 89 -0.41 -23.25 -1.16
CA GLU A 89 -0.83 -23.60 0.20
C GLU A 89 -0.42 -22.50 1.17
N TYR A 90 -1.13 -21.36 1.16
CA TYR A 90 -0.84 -20.24 2.06
C TYR A 90 -2.11 -19.64 2.67
N GLU A 91 -2.11 -19.55 4.00
CA GLU A 91 -3.02 -18.73 4.80
C GLU A 91 -2.29 -17.46 5.27
N THR A 92 -2.48 -16.35 4.55
CA THR A 92 -2.29 -15.00 5.10
C THR A 92 -3.41 -14.11 4.57
N VAL A 93 -4.65 -14.50 4.86
CA VAL A 93 -5.82 -13.78 4.37
C VAL A 93 -6.22 -12.74 5.41
N CYS A 94 -5.92 -11.47 5.13
CA CYS A 94 -6.75 -10.39 5.64
C CYS A 94 -8.14 -10.57 5.03
N ARG A 95 -9.09 -11.08 5.81
CA ARG A 95 -10.41 -11.49 5.31
C ARG A 95 -11.32 -10.32 4.96
N ASP A 96 -11.07 -9.16 5.55
CA ASP A 96 -11.92 -8.00 5.39
C ASP A 96 -11.12 -6.69 5.58
N TRP A 97 -10.84 -6.03 4.46
CA TRP A 97 -10.20 -4.72 4.45
C TRP A 97 -11.19 -3.56 4.65
N THR A 98 -12.50 -3.81 4.55
CA THR A 98 -13.52 -2.73 4.65
C THR A 98 -13.44 -2.00 5.98
N GLN A 99 -13.11 -2.71 7.07
CA GLN A 99 -12.94 -2.10 8.39
C GLN A 99 -11.83 -1.04 8.43
N VAL A 100 -10.76 -1.21 7.66
CA VAL A 100 -9.67 -0.23 7.56
C VAL A 100 -10.14 1.02 6.81
N TYR A 101 -10.92 0.84 5.73
CA TYR A 101 -11.55 1.94 5.01
C TYR A 101 -12.53 2.70 5.91
N ASP A 102 -13.44 2.00 6.58
CA ASP A 102 -14.43 2.62 7.47
C ASP A 102 -13.77 3.40 8.60
N ALA A 103 -12.66 2.90 9.16
CA ALA A 103 -11.90 3.61 10.17
C ALA A 103 -11.26 4.90 9.64
N ALA A 104 -10.74 4.87 8.41
CA ALA A 104 -10.19 6.05 7.76
C ALA A 104 -11.26 7.09 7.40
N GLU A 105 -12.44 6.65 6.94
CA GLU A 105 -13.58 7.54 6.70
C GLU A 105 -14.07 8.20 7.99
N ARG A 106 -14.20 7.43 9.08
CA ARG A 106 -14.54 8.00 10.40
C ARG A 106 -13.50 9.00 10.88
N ASN A 107 -12.22 8.74 10.64
CA ASN A 107 -11.15 9.67 10.99
C ASN A 107 -11.25 10.98 10.20
N TYR A 108 -11.42 10.87 8.88
CA TYR A 108 -11.60 12.02 7.98
C TYR A 108 -12.87 12.84 8.29
N ALA A 109 -13.93 12.21 8.78
CA ALA A 109 -15.14 12.94 9.16
C ALA A 109 -14.97 13.83 10.41
N VAL A 110 -13.93 13.57 11.22
CA VAL A 110 -13.69 14.27 12.51
C VAL A 110 -12.62 15.35 12.39
N TYR A 111 -11.67 15.22 11.45
CA TYR A 111 -10.51 16.08 11.28
C TYR A 111 -10.51 16.74 9.90
#